data_AF-D7B1D9-F1
#
_entry.id   AF-D7B1D9-F1
#
_cell.length_a   1.000
_cell.length_b   1.000
_cell.length_c   1.000
_cell.angle_alpha   90.00
_cell.angle_beta   90.00
_cell.angle_gamma   90.00
#
_symmetry.space_group_name_H-M   'P 1'
#
loop_
_entity.id
_entity.type
_entity.pdbx_description
1 polymer ?
#
loop_
_entity_poly.entity_id
_entity_poly.type
_entity_poly.pdbx_seq_one_letter_code
_entity_poly.pdbx_strand_id
1 'polypeptide(L)'
;MDAIEQLQHLQEELTARELPSQISDKPHWFSLDPVPTLTCCPYLGYAQVTVTEHGLYRWLDGKGDYRTHSRVFAGLVVDDLIRTRAGTSTPPELPEWNKTAKKIAPPLPRRSEWRRANEQEE
;
A
#
# COMPACT_ATOMS: atom_id res chain seq x y z
N MET A 1 -6.30 -14.26 13.24
CA MET A 1 -7.05 -13.93 12.01
C MET A 1 -6.04 -13.31 11.07
N ASP A 2 -5.74 -14.03 10.01
CA ASP A 2 -4.67 -13.69 9.07
C ASP A 2 -5.07 -12.45 8.24
N ALA A 3 -4.09 -11.63 7.86
CA ALA A 3 -4.33 -10.46 7.00
C ALA A 3 -4.86 -10.91 5.63
N ILE A 4 -4.40 -12.07 5.14
CA ILE A 4 -4.84 -12.66 3.88
C ILE A 4 -6.33 -13.06 3.95
N GLU A 5 -6.75 -13.75 5.02
CA GLU A 5 -8.17 -14.11 5.25
C GLU A 5 -9.06 -12.86 5.25
N GLN A 6 -8.63 -11.78 5.91
CA GLN A 6 -9.39 -10.53 5.94
C GLN A 6 -9.48 -9.87 4.56
N LEU A 7 -8.41 -9.87 3.78
CA LEU A 7 -8.44 -9.34 2.42
C LEU A 7 -9.29 -10.21 1.49
N GLN A 8 -9.33 -11.53 1.70
CA GLN A 8 -10.21 -12.45 0.96
C GLN A 8 -11.69 -12.13 1.21
N HIS A 9 -12.09 -11.92 2.47
CA HIS A 9 -13.47 -11.51 2.78
C HIS A 9 -13.83 -10.18 2.10
N LEU A 10 -12.90 -9.23 2.07
CA LEU A 10 -13.12 -7.94 1.39
C LEU A 10 -13.19 -8.12 -0.14
N GLN A 11 -12.39 -9.03 -0.70
CA GLN A 11 -12.40 -9.38 -2.12
C GLN A 11 -13.73 -10.04 -2.52
N GLU A 12 -14.30 -10.90 -1.68
CA GLU A 12 -15.61 -11.51 -1.90
C GLU A 12 -16.71 -10.43 -1.95
N GLU A 13 -16.70 -9.47 -1.02
CA GLU A 13 -17.65 -8.35 -0.99
C GLU A 13 -17.54 -7.42 -2.21
N LEU A 14 -16.33 -7.21 -2.73
CA LEU A 14 -16.11 -6.48 -3.98
C LEU A 14 -16.61 -7.28 -5.18
N THR A 15 -16.34 -8.59 -5.20
CA THR A 15 -16.76 -9.49 -6.27
C THR A 15 -18.29 -9.59 -6.33
N ALA A 16 -18.97 -9.60 -5.18
CA ALA A 16 -20.42 -9.57 -5.08
C ALA A 16 -21.04 -8.29 -5.68
N ARG A 17 -20.27 -7.20 -5.77
CA ARG A 17 -20.64 -5.94 -6.43
C ARG A 17 -20.08 -5.82 -7.85
N GLU A 18 -19.61 -6.93 -8.44
CA GLU A 18 -19.02 -6.99 -9.78
C GLU A 18 -17.74 -6.13 -9.94
N LEU A 19 -17.05 -5.86 -8.84
CA LEU A 19 -15.80 -5.10 -8.83
C LEU A 19 -14.61 -6.07 -8.75
N PRO A 20 -13.88 -6.30 -9.85
CA PRO A 20 -12.75 -7.21 -9.82
C PRO A 20 -11.63 -6.66 -8.93
N SER A 21 -10.97 -7.54 -8.20
CA SER A 21 -9.83 -7.19 -7.37
C SER A 21 -8.88 -8.38 -7.25
N GLN A 22 -7.62 -8.09 -6.92
CA GLN A 22 -6.56 -9.09 -6.82
C GLN A 22 -5.73 -8.87 -5.57
N ILE A 23 -5.56 -9.91 -4.77
CA ILE A 23 -4.62 -9.93 -3.65
C ILE A 23 -3.24 -10.27 -4.19
N SER A 24 -2.24 -9.48 -3.81
CA SER A 24 -0.84 -9.80 -4.03
C SER A 24 0.02 -9.21 -2.93
N ASP A 25 1.17 -9.83 -2.70
CA ASP A 25 2.18 -9.28 -1.82
C ASP A 25 2.92 -8.14 -2.51
N LYS A 26 2.91 -6.96 -1.89
CA LYS A 26 3.56 -5.76 -2.44
C LYS A 26 4.60 -5.20 -1.47
N PRO A 27 5.74 -4.68 -1.98
CA PRO A 27 6.66 -3.91 -1.17
C PRO A 27 6.00 -2.58 -0.79
N HIS A 28 6.08 -2.23 0.49
CA HIS A 28 5.61 -0.94 1.00
C HIS A 28 6.76 -0.20 1.65
N TRP A 29 6.80 1.13 1.52
CA TRP A 29 7.89 1.95 2.05
C TRP A 29 8.04 1.86 3.59
N PHE A 30 7.00 1.44 4.29
CA PHE A 30 6.98 1.29 5.76
C PHE A 30 7.29 -0.14 6.23
N SER A 31 7.51 -1.10 5.32
CA SER A 31 7.77 -2.50 5.66
C SER A 31 8.91 -3.08 4.82
N LEU A 32 9.82 -3.79 5.46
CA LEU A 32 10.87 -4.55 4.76
C LEU A 32 10.30 -5.81 4.12
N ASP A 33 9.31 -6.42 4.76
CA ASP A 33 8.61 -7.59 4.24
C ASP A 33 7.45 -7.17 3.32
N PRO A 34 7.18 -7.95 2.25
CA PRO A 34 6.00 -7.75 1.41
C PRO A 34 4.73 -7.81 2.26
N VAL A 35 3.82 -6.86 2.07
CA VAL A 35 2.55 -6.83 2.80
C VAL A 35 1.42 -7.29 1.86
N PRO A 36 0.54 -8.21 2.33
CA PRO A 36 -0.65 -8.58 1.59
C PRO A 36 -1.48 -7.33 1.24
N THR A 37 -1.73 -7.16 -0.06
CA THR A 37 -2.40 -5.96 -0.58
C THR A 37 -3.48 -6.36 -1.57
N LEU A 38 -4.70 -5.90 -1.33
CA LEU A 38 -5.81 -6.03 -2.28
C LEU A 38 -5.80 -4.85 -3.24
N THR A 39 -5.59 -5.14 -4.53
CA THR A 39 -5.60 -4.15 -5.61
C THR A 39 -6.95 -4.19 -6.31
N CYS A 40 -7.65 -3.06 -6.33
CA CYS A 40 -8.98 -2.93 -6.90
C CYS A 40 -8.97 -2.65 -8.40
N CYS A 41 -10.14 -2.71 -9.02
CA CYS A 41 -10.33 -2.46 -10.44
C CYS A 41 -10.02 -1.00 -10.87
N PRO A 42 -9.90 -0.75 -12.19
CA PRO A 42 -9.67 0.59 -12.73
C PRO A 42 -10.78 1.58 -12.38
N TYR A 43 -12.02 1.12 -12.19
CA TYR A 43 -13.15 1.97 -11.79
C TYR A 43 -12.93 2.65 -10.41
N LEU A 44 -12.16 2.01 -9.53
CA LEU A 44 -11.74 2.55 -8.24
C LEU A 44 -10.34 3.18 -8.29
N GLY A 45 -9.82 3.44 -9.50
CA GLY A 45 -8.50 4.01 -9.72
C GLY A 45 -7.38 3.12 -9.18
N TYR A 46 -7.49 1.79 -9.31
CA TYR A 46 -6.50 0.84 -8.78
C TYR A 46 -6.21 1.02 -7.29
N ALA A 47 -7.25 1.33 -6.50
CA ALA A 47 -7.13 1.49 -5.05
C ALA A 47 -6.43 0.28 -4.42
N GLN A 48 -5.48 0.55 -3.52
CA GLN A 48 -4.76 -0.47 -2.78
C GLN A 48 -5.25 -0.48 -1.34
N VAL A 49 -5.78 -1.62 -0.91
CA VAL A 49 -6.24 -1.84 0.46
C VAL A 49 -5.26 -2.78 1.15
N THR A 50 -4.83 -2.40 2.35
CA THR A 50 -3.94 -3.18 3.22
C THR A 50 -4.59 -3.38 4.57
N VAL A 51 -4.11 -4.36 5.34
CA VAL A 51 -4.49 -4.56 6.74
C VAL A 51 -3.37 -4.05 7.64
N THR A 52 -3.69 -3.17 8.58
CA THR A 52 -2.73 -2.69 9.59
C THR A 52 -2.47 -3.76 10.65
N GLU A 53 -1.40 -3.62 11.44
CA GLU A 53 -1.11 -4.50 12.59
C GLU A 53 -2.27 -4.61 13.60
N HIS A 54 -3.09 -3.57 13.72
CA HIS A 54 -4.28 -3.55 14.57
C HIS A 54 -5.53 -4.20 13.94
N GLY A 55 -5.41 -4.82 12.76
CA GLY A 55 -6.52 -5.46 12.06
C GLY A 55 -7.55 -4.49 11.48
N LEU A 56 -7.13 -3.31 11.04
CA LEU A 56 -7.96 -2.33 10.33
C LEU A 56 -7.64 -2.37 8.84
N TYR A 57 -8.66 -2.22 7.99
CA TYR A 57 -8.43 -1.96 6.58
C TYR A 57 -7.95 -0.53 6.39
N ARG A 58 -6.96 -0.33 5.53
CA ARG A 58 -6.38 0.98 5.20
C ARG A 58 -6.22 1.13 3.70
N TRP A 59 -6.65 2.28 3.16
CA TRP A 59 -6.46 2.67 1.77
C TRP A 59 -6.26 4.19 1.65
N LEU A 60 -5.84 4.65 0.48
CA LEU A 60 -5.78 6.07 0.14
C LEU A 60 -7.07 6.47 -0.61
N ASP A 61 -7.72 7.53 -0.17
CA ASP A 61 -8.87 8.08 -0.90
C ASP A 61 -8.44 8.76 -2.22
N GLY A 62 -9.39 9.20 -3.03
CA GLY A 62 -9.12 9.89 -4.29
C GLY A 62 -8.32 11.19 -4.18
N LYS A 63 -8.08 11.69 -2.96
CA LYS A 63 -7.35 12.93 -2.67
C LYS A 63 -5.97 12.67 -2.05
N GLY A 64 -5.66 11.41 -1.72
CA GLY A 64 -4.39 11.03 -1.10
C GLY A 64 -4.42 11.00 0.43
N ASP A 65 -5.60 11.12 1.05
CA ASP A 65 -5.73 10.98 2.51
C ASP A 65 -5.92 9.49 2.88
N TYR A 66 -5.28 9.07 3.97
CA TYR A 66 -5.47 7.72 4.50
C TYR A 66 -6.84 7.57 5.13
N ARG A 67 -7.56 6.53 4.70
CA ARG A 67 -8.80 6.06 5.32
C ARG A 67 -8.52 4.75 6.04
N THR A 68 -9.13 4.60 7.21
CA THR A 68 -9.07 3.37 8.00
C THR A 68 -10.45 2.96 8.42
N HIS A 69 -10.77 1.67 8.32
CA HIS A 69 -12.04 1.15 8.78
C HIS A 69 -11.86 -0.16 9.54
N SER A 70 -12.73 -0.39 10.53
CA SER A 70 -12.74 -1.63 11.30
C SER A 70 -13.08 -2.82 10.39
N ARG A 71 -12.40 -3.95 10.63
CA ARG A 71 -12.58 -5.22 9.91
C ARG A 71 -13.94 -5.89 10.10
N VAL A 72 -14.72 -5.47 11.09
CA VAL A 72 -16.00 -6.13 11.45
C VAL A 72 -17.05 -5.96 10.36
N PHE A 73 -16.90 -4.97 9.47
CA PHE A 73 -17.89 -4.65 8.45
C PHE A 73 -17.23 -4.47 7.08
N ALA A 74 -16.89 -5.57 6.42
CA ALA A 74 -16.31 -5.56 5.07
C ALA A 74 -17.23 -4.82 4.07
N GLY A 75 -18.55 -5.01 4.15
CA GLY A 75 -19.51 -4.26 3.32
C GLY A 75 -19.41 -2.73 3.46
N LEU A 76 -19.29 -2.23 4.69
CA LEU A 76 -19.10 -0.78 4.93
C LEU A 76 -17.78 -0.26 4.36
N VAL A 77 -16.72 -1.07 4.46
CA VAL A 77 -15.42 -0.74 3.87
C VAL A 77 -15.55 -0.62 2.36
N VAL A 78 -16.23 -1.56 1.70
CA VAL A 78 -16.45 -1.52 0.25
C VAL A 78 -17.30 -0.32 -0.15
N ASP A 79 -18.38 -0.01 0.59
CA ASP A 79 -19.23 1.13 0.27
C ASP A 79 -18.48 2.46 0.42
N ASP A 80 -17.66 2.63 1.47
CA ASP A 80 -16.84 3.84 1.63
C ASP A 80 -15.69 3.89 0.61
N LEU A 81 -15.12 2.73 0.25
CA LEU A 81 -14.13 2.63 -0.82
C LEU A 81 -14.73 3.10 -2.15
N ILE A 82 -15.91 2.62 -2.54
CA ILE A 82 -16.63 3.06 -3.74
C ILE A 82 -16.92 4.56 -3.62
N ARG A 83 -17.45 5.03 -2.50
CA ARG A 83 -17.77 6.45 -2.29
C ARG A 83 -16.55 7.37 -2.45
N THR A 84 -15.38 6.92 -2.01
CA THR A 84 -14.15 7.72 -2.01
C THR A 84 -13.31 7.58 -3.28
N ARG A 85 -13.54 6.53 -4.08
CA ARG A 85 -12.68 6.15 -5.22
C ARG A 85 -13.39 6.02 -6.56
N ALA A 86 -14.71 5.85 -6.58
CA ALA A 86 -15.44 5.65 -7.83
C ALA A 86 -15.17 6.80 -8.82
N GLY A 87 -14.78 6.44 -10.04
CA GLY A 87 -14.49 7.41 -11.10
C GLY A 87 -13.14 8.14 -10.95
N THR A 88 -12.30 7.77 -9.98
CA THR A 88 -10.92 8.29 -9.90
C THR A 88 -10.07 7.64 -10.98
N SER A 89 -9.51 8.44 -11.90
CA SER A 89 -8.76 7.94 -13.06
C SER A 89 -7.33 7.50 -12.73
N THR A 90 -6.88 7.65 -11.49
CA THR A 90 -5.48 7.42 -11.12
C THR A 90 -5.38 6.83 -9.72
N PRO A 91 -4.52 5.82 -9.48
CA PRO A 91 -4.05 5.58 -8.12
C PRO A 91 -3.37 6.88 -7.67
N PRO A 92 -3.69 7.43 -6.48
CA PRO A 92 -2.85 8.43 -5.87
C PRO A 92 -1.51 7.74 -5.76
N GLU A 93 -0.56 8.18 -6.57
CA GLU A 93 0.82 7.74 -6.40
C GLU A 93 1.13 8.00 -4.93
N LEU A 94 1.55 6.94 -4.22
CA LEU A 94 2.18 7.09 -2.91
C LEU A 94 3.08 8.33 -3.01
N PRO A 95 2.96 9.28 -2.05
CA PRO A 95 3.58 10.59 -2.20
C PRO A 95 5.01 10.41 -2.68
N GLU A 96 5.44 11.27 -3.62
CA GLU A 96 6.70 11.20 -4.37
C GLU A 96 7.98 11.18 -3.51
N TRP A 97 7.92 10.80 -2.24
CA TRP A 97 9.05 10.42 -1.40
C TRP A 97 10.07 9.55 -2.14
N ASN A 98 9.72 8.65 -3.06
CA ASN A 98 10.75 7.91 -3.80
C ASN A 98 11.62 8.79 -4.72
N LYS A 99 11.09 9.92 -5.23
CA LYS A 99 11.89 10.93 -5.95
C LYS A 99 12.65 11.81 -4.96
N THR A 100 12.06 12.16 -3.81
CA THR A 100 12.69 13.02 -2.80
C THR A 100 13.74 12.30 -1.95
N ALA A 101 13.53 11.04 -1.57
CA ALA A 101 14.46 10.18 -0.82
C ALA A 101 15.72 9.86 -1.61
N LYS A 102 15.57 9.58 -2.91
CA LYS A 102 16.72 9.48 -3.84
C LYS A 102 17.50 10.79 -3.95
N LYS A 103 16.86 11.93 -3.67
CA LYS A 103 17.47 13.26 -3.72
C LYS A 103 18.10 13.68 -2.38
N ILE A 104 17.55 13.22 -1.25
CA ILE A 104 17.97 13.62 0.10
C ILE A 104 19.19 12.81 0.59
N ALA A 105 19.31 11.54 0.21
CA ALA A 105 20.41 10.71 0.68
C ALA A 105 21.41 10.45 -0.45
N PRO A 106 22.66 10.97 -0.39
CA PRO A 106 23.73 10.33 -1.14
C PRO A 106 23.78 8.86 -0.72
N PRO A 107 24.00 7.91 -1.65
CA PRO A 107 24.10 6.51 -1.28
C PRO A 107 25.17 6.38 -0.19
N LEU A 108 24.79 5.83 0.97
CA LEU A 108 25.75 5.52 2.02
C LEU A 108 26.86 4.66 1.39
N PRO A 109 28.14 5.02 1.57
CA PRO A 109 29.23 4.29 0.95
C PRO A 109 29.14 2.83 1.37
N ARG A 110 29.34 1.91 0.42
CA ARG A 110 29.36 0.49 0.74
C ARG A 110 30.50 0.27 1.73
N ARG A 111 30.31 -0.61 2.72
CA ARG A 111 31.29 -0.90 3.78
C ARG A 111 32.70 -1.25 3.25
N SER A 112 32.79 -1.73 2.00
CA SER A 112 34.03 -2.03 1.28
C SER A 112 34.78 -0.81 0.73
N GLU A 113 34.12 0.34 0.57
CA GLU A 113 34.72 1.61 0.15
C GLU A 113 35.29 2.37 1.36
N TRP A 114 34.61 2.32 2.51
CA TRP A 114 35.09 2.91 3.77
C TRP A 114 36.40 2.28 4.24
N ARG A 115 36.56 0.96 4.07
CA ARG A 115 37.79 0.25 4.44
C ARG A 115 38.98 0.63 3.55
N ARG A 116 38.74 0.85 2.24
CA ARG A 116 39.77 1.29 1.30
C ARG A 116 40.19 2.75 1.49
N ALA A 117 39.28 3.61 1.94
CA ALA A 117 39.61 5.00 2.24
C ALA A 117 40.56 5.12 3.44
N ASN A 118 40.35 4.32 4.50
CA ASN A 118 41.21 4.36 5.69
C ASN A 118 42.54 3.61 5.53
N GLU A 119 42.69 2.71 4.55
CA GLU A 119 43.99 2.07 4.23
C GLU A 119 44.91 2.97 3.40
N GLN A 120 44.43 4.10 2.86
CA GLN A 120 45.24 5.05 2.09
C GLN A 120 45.74 6.24 2.92
N GLU A 121 45.30 6.38 4.17
CA GLU A 121 45.72 7.43 5.12
C GLU A 121 46.82 6.98 6.11
N GLU A 122 47.37 5.77 5.94
CA GLU A 122 48.51 5.25 6.73
C GLU A 122 49.81 5.17 5.92
#